data_AF-A0AA88HC03-F1
#
_entry.id   AF-A0AA88HC03-F1
#
_cell.length_a   1.000
_cell.length_b   1.000
_cell.length_c   1.000
_cell.angle_alpha   90.00
_cell.angle_beta   90.00
_cell.angle_gamma   90.00
#
_symmetry.space_group_name_H-M   'P 1'
#
loop_
_entity.id
_entity.type
_entity.pdbx_description
1 polymer ?
#
loop_
_entity_poly.entity_id
_entity_poly.type
_entity_poly.pdbx_seq_one_letter_code
_entity_poly.pdbx_strand_id
1 'polypeptide(L)'
;MCVLRILGFEIHLVKDLDLDRPCACRQTRSEKGCNCPKPGKNRETWLFSRLSTGWKCGLHADWTELTECVDTKLNQIEGKTSNRRYFYITILRDPLSRFLSEFRYVQRGATWKDSKHICNRRLPTKTELPRCYGG
;
A
#
# COMPACT_ATOMS: atom_id res chain seq x y z
N MET A 1 5.03 -5.35 -9.39
CA MET A 1 5.55 -5.58 -8.00
C MET A 1 5.11 -6.95 -7.43
N CYS A 2 6.04 -7.88 -7.18
CA CYS A 2 5.75 -9.28 -6.82
C CYS A 2 4.97 -9.46 -5.51
N VAL A 3 3.71 -9.87 -5.65
CA VAL A 3 2.79 -10.10 -4.53
C VAL A 3 3.24 -11.25 -3.61
N LEU A 4 4.00 -12.24 -4.08
CA LEU A 4 4.25 -13.45 -3.26
C LEU A 4 5.27 -13.30 -2.11
N ARG A 5 6.24 -12.38 -2.19
CA ARG A 5 7.24 -12.16 -1.11
C ARG A 5 7.11 -10.81 -0.40
N ILE A 6 6.53 -9.80 -1.05
CA ILE A 6 6.28 -8.49 -0.41
C ILE A 6 5.18 -8.60 0.66
N LEU A 7 4.21 -9.52 0.48
CA LEU A 7 3.20 -9.82 1.49
C LEU A 7 3.81 -10.20 2.85
N GLY A 8 4.99 -10.83 2.87
CA GLY A 8 5.63 -11.26 4.12
C GLY A 8 5.92 -10.08 5.05
N PHE A 9 6.52 -9.01 4.53
CA PHE A 9 6.86 -7.83 5.33
C PHE A 9 5.63 -7.15 5.93
N GLU A 10 4.58 -6.93 5.13
CA GLU A 10 3.35 -6.31 5.63
C GLU A 10 2.65 -7.20 6.66
N ILE A 11 2.72 -8.52 6.53
CA ILE A 11 2.16 -9.45 7.52
C ILE A 11 2.90 -9.32 8.87
N HIS A 12 4.24 -9.25 8.85
CA HIS A 12 5.03 -9.05 10.07
C HIS A 12 4.67 -7.74 10.78
N LEU A 13 4.42 -6.65 10.02
CA LEU A 13 4.01 -5.36 10.59
C LEU A 13 2.64 -5.39 11.30
N VAL A 14 1.75 -6.32 10.96
CA VAL A 14 0.41 -6.37 11.59
C VAL A 14 0.25 -7.51 12.59
N LYS A 15 1.13 -8.53 12.56
CA LYS A 15 1.00 -9.72 13.41
C LYS A 15 2.09 -9.89 14.46
N ASP A 16 3.32 -9.45 14.17
CA ASP A 16 4.50 -9.91 14.92
C ASP A 16 5.21 -8.79 15.70
N LEU A 17 4.65 -7.57 15.69
CA LEU A 17 5.11 -6.47 16.54
C LEU A 17 4.54 -6.61 17.96
N ASP A 18 5.39 -6.44 18.96
CA ASP A 18 4.98 -6.36 20.36
C ASP A 18 4.43 -4.95 20.64
N LEU A 19 3.13 -4.86 20.89
CA LEU A 19 2.37 -3.61 21.02
C LEU A 19 1.42 -3.71 22.22
N ASP A 20 1.30 -2.65 23.01
CA ASP A 20 0.31 -2.53 24.09
C ASP A 20 -1.11 -2.86 23.61
N ARG A 21 -1.41 -2.52 22.35
CA ARG A 21 -2.65 -2.87 21.67
C ARG A 21 -2.38 -3.46 20.29
N PRO A 22 -2.55 -4.77 20.10
CA PRO A 22 -2.25 -5.44 18.84
C PRO A 22 -3.29 -5.10 17.75
N CYS A 23 -2.90 -5.29 16.48
CA CYS A 23 -3.81 -5.14 15.37
C CYS A 23 -4.85 -6.28 15.34
N ALA A 24 -6.13 -5.93 15.10
CA ALA A 24 -7.21 -6.88 14.94
C ALA A 24 -7.40 -7.23 13.45
N CYS A 25 -6.89 -8.39 13.03
CA CYS A 25 -7.01 -8.87 11.66
C CYS A 25 -8.27 -9.72 11.46
N ARG A 26 -9.08 -9.40 10.45
CA ARG A 26 -10.15 -10.28 9.96
C ARG A 26 -9.68 -10.95 8.68
N GLN A 27 -9.69 -12.27 8.65
CA GLN A 27 -9.35 -13.05 7.46
C GLN A 27 -10.63 -13.61 6.85
N THR A 28 -11.43 -12.74 6.23
CA THR A 28 -12.58 -13.19 5.44
C THR A 28 -12.18 -13.35 3.98
N ARG A 29 -12.96 -14.13 3.22
CA ARG A 29 -12.71 -14.39 1.79
C ARG A 29 -12.80 -13.10 0.94
N SER A 30 -13.50 -12.08 1.44
CA SER A 30 -13.79 -10.79 0.80
C SER A 30 -12.99 -9.61 1.37
N GLU A 31 -12.53 -9.65 2.62
CA GLU A 31 -11.75 -8.60 3.27
C GLU A 31 -10.48 -9.17 3.91
N LYS A 32 -9.33 -8.82 3.33
CA LYS A 32 -8.01 -9.03 3.94
C LYS A 32 -7.55 -7.71 4.55
N GLY A 33 -8.12 -7.38 5.70
CA GLY A 33 -7.86 -6.13 6.41
C GLY A 33 -7.57 -6.34 7.90
N CYS A 34 -6.68 -5.53 8.44
CA CYS A 34 -6.31 -5.48 9.84
C CYS A 34 -6.57 -4.08 10.39
N ASN A 35 -7.31 -3.98 11.49
CA ASN A 35 -7.46 -2.72 12.18
C ASN A 35 -6.27 -2.52 13.13
N CYS A 36 -5.49 -1.46 12.94
CA CYS A 36 -4.30 -1.13 13.74
C CYS A 36 -4.50 0.19 14.50
N PRO A 37 -5.32 0.19 15.57
CA PRO A 37 -5.69 1.40 16.28
C PRO A 37 -4.53 1.92 17.14
N LYS A 38 -4.40 3.24 17.21
CA LYS A 38 -3.45 3.88 18.13
C LYS A 38 -3.85 3.64 19.60
N PRO A 39 -2.89 3.42 20.52
CA PRO A 39 -3.19 3.32 21.95
C PRO A 39 -3.99 4.53 22.45
N GLY A 40 -5.08 4.29 23.19
CA GLY A 40 -5.97 5.32 23.69
C GLY A 40 -6.89 6.00 22.66
N LYS A 41 -6.80 5.66 21.36
CA LYS A 41 -7.62 6.30 20.31
C LYS A 41 -8.14 5.29 19.28
N ASN A 42 -9.40 4.88 19.44
CA ASN A 42 -10.03 3.84 18.63
C ASN A 42 -10.24 4.19 17.14
N ARG A 43 -10.29 5.48 16.80
CA ARG A 43 -10.55 5.95 15.42
C ARG A 43 -9.27 6.34 14.65
N GLU A 44 -8.13 6.47 15.33
CA GLU A 44 -6.85 6.81 14.70
C GLU A 44 -6.07 5.52 14.41
N THR A 45 -5.48 5.42 13.22
CA THR A 45 -4.60 4.30 12.87
C THR A 45 -3.14 4.72 13.03
N TRP A 46 -2.30 3.83 13.56
CA TRP A 46 -0.86 4.09 13.62
C TRP A 46 -0.12 3.59 12.38
N LEU A 47 -0.77 2.73 11.58
CA LEU A 47 -0.17 2.11 10.40
C LEU A 47 -0.97 2.45 9.13
N PHE A 48 -0.28 2.96 8.12
CA PHE A 48 -0.81 3.11 6.76
C PHE A 48 -0.14 2.07 5.86
N SER A 49 -0.90 1.05 5.44
CA SER A 49 -0.40 -0.04 4.59
C SER A 49 -1.54 -0.69 3.83
N ARG A 50 -1.23 -1.60 2.90
CA ARG A 50 -2.26 -2.38 2.20
C ARG A 50 -3.10 -3.20 3.18
N LEU A 51 -2.47 -3.86 4.15
CA LEU A 51 -3.18 -4.71 5.09
C LEU A 51 -3.95 -3.91 6.15
N SER A 52 -3.52 -2.69 6.47
CA SER A 52 -4.24 -1.87 7.46
C SER A 52 -5.34 -1.02 6.82
N THR A 53 -4.96 -0.06 5.98
CA THR A 53 -5.87 0.93 5.40
C THR A 53 -6.36 0.54 4.01
N GLY A 54 -5.74 -0.45 3.36
CA GLY A 54 -6.00 -0.79 1.97
C GLY A 54 -5.30 0.16 0.99
N TRP A 55 -5.67 0.06 -0.29
CA TRP A 55 -5.11 0.86 -1.38
C TRP A 55 -5.72 2.27 -1.49
N LYS A 56 -5.77 3.02 -0.38
CA LYS A 56 -6.45 4.34 -0.34
C LYS A 56 -5.82 5.38 -1.25
N CYS A 57 -4.51 5.27 -1.50
CA CYS A 57 -3.76 6.17 -2.38
C CYS A 57 -3.52 5.63 -3.79
N GLY A 58 -3.99 4.43 -4.11
CA GLY A 58 -3.74 3.76 -5.39
C GLY A 58 -3.17 2.37 -5.19
N LEU A 59 -3.32 1.53 -6.22
CA LEU A 59 -2.70 0.21 -6.25
C LEU A 59 -1.19 0.38 -6.38
N HIS A 60 -0.42 -0.16 -5.44
CA HIS A 60 1.04 -0.03 -5.38
C HIS A 60 1.54 1.42 -5.46
N ALA A 61 0.88 2.32 -4.72
CA ALA A 61 1.24 3.73 -4.68
C ALA A 61 2.74 3.95 -4.41
N ASP A 62 3.39 4.72 -5.29
CA ASP A 62 4.81 5.02 -5.16
C ASP A 62 5.09 6.16 -4.16
N TRP A 63 6.35 6.57 -4.04
CA TRP A 63 6.76 7.65 -3.13
C TRP A 63 6.03 8.98 -3.43
N THR A 64 5.91 9.33 -4.71
CA THR A 64 5.26 10.56 -5.15
C THR A 64 3.78 10.51 -4.79
N GLU A 65 3.10 9.41 -5.10
CA GLU A 65 1.69 9.22 -4.79
C GLU A 65 1.42 9.21 -3.28
N LEU A 66 2.26 8.53 -2.49
CA LEU A 66 2.08 8.42 -1.05
C LEU A 66 2.29 9.76 -0.32
N THR A 67 3.34 10.49 -0.67
CA THR A 67 3.66 11.78 -0.01
C THR A 67 2.59 12.84 -0.26
N GLU A 68 1.97 12.85 -1.43
CA GLU A 68 0.87 13.78 -1.75
C GLU A 68 -0.49 13.34 -1.16
N CYS A 69 -0.73 12.03 -1.00
CA CYS A 69 -2.06 11.50 -0.71
C CYS A 69 -2.32 11.15 0.77
N VAL A 70 -1.33 10.65 1.50
CA VAL A 70 -1.52 9.98 2.80
C VAL A 70 -2.17 10.88 3.85
N ASP A 71 -1.73 12.13 3.98
CA ASP A 71 -2.29 13.05 4.97
C ASP A 71 -3.78 13.33 4.72
N THR A 72 -4.13 13.66 3.48
CA THR A 72 -5.52 13.91 3.08
C THR A 72 -6.40 12.68 3.35
N LYS A 73 -5.92 11.48 3.06
CA LYS A 73 -6.68 10.24 3.28
C LYS A 73 -6.82 9.87 4.75
N LEU A 74 -5.81 10.06 5.57
CA LEU A 74 -5.92 9.82 7.00
C LEU A 74 -6.86 10.83 7.66
N ASN A 75 -6.81 12.10 7.27
CA ASN A 75 -7.76 13.12 7.74
C ASN A 75 -9.22 12.72 7.40
N GLN A 76 -9.46 12.19 6.20
CA GLN A 76 -10.78 11.69 5.78
C GLN A 76 -11.24 10.47 6.60
N ILE A 77 -10.33 9.54 6.91
CA ILE A 77 -10.65 8.32 7.67
C ILE A 77 -10.92 8.63 9.15
N GLU A 78 -10.09 9.47 9.75
CA GLU A 78 -10.17 9.81 11.18
C GLU A 78 -11.22 10.88 11.47
N GLY A 79 -11.67 11.61 10.44
CA GLY A 79 -12.64 12.70 10.55
C GLY A 79 -12.08 13.94 11.25
N LYS A 80 -10.75 14.04 11.38
CA LYS A 80 -10.06 15.14 12.05
C LYS A 80 -8.77 15.48 11.32
N THR A 81 -8.54 16.78 11.14
CA THR A 81 -7.23 17.33 10.75
C THR A 81 -6.30 17.30 11.96
N SER A 82 -5.18 16.60 11.84
CA SER A 82 -4.15 16.60 12.89
C SER A 82 -2.77 16.72 12.27
N ASN A 83 -1.87 17.40 12.99
CA ASN A 83 -0.47 17.46 12.61
C ASN A 83 0.18 16.12 12.98
N ARG A 84 0.64 15.36 11.98
CA ARG A 84 1.21 14.01 12.13
C ARG A 84 2.65 14.00 11.64
N ARG A 85 3.47 13.15 12.26
CA ARG A 85 4.80 12.80 11.74
C ARG A 85 4.70 11.47 11.03
N TYR A 86 5.10 11.43 9.76
CA TYR A 86 5.09 10.23 8.94
C TYR A 86 6.48 9.59 8.94
N PHE A 87 6.51 8.28 9.16
CA PHE A 87 7.71 7.46 9.03
C PHE A 87 7.49 6.51 7.87
N TYR A 88 8.18 6.76 6.77
CA TYR A 88 8.09 5.93 5.58
C TYR A 88 9.12 4.81 5.64
N ILE A 89 8.67 3.60 5.35
CA ILE A 89 9.50 2.40 5.30
C ILE A 89 9.21 1.65 4.00
N THR A 90 10.22 0.99 3.46
CA THR A 90 10.10 0.20 2.24
C THR A 90 11.07 -0.98 2.30
N ILE A 91 10.86 -1.94 1.40
CA ILE A 91 11.75 -3.08 1.21
C ILE A 91 12.34 -3.04 -0.19
N LEU A 92 13.64 -3.33 -0.28
CA LEU A 92 14.36 -3.45 -1.54
C LEU A 92 14.79 -4.90 -1.74
N ARG A 93 15.02 -5.28 -3.00
CA ARG A 93 15.48 -6.61 -3.40
C ARG A 93 16.51 -6.44 -4.50
N ASP A 94 17.42 -7.42 -4.61
CA ASP A 94 18.29 -7.59 -5.78
C ASP A 94 17.52 -7.33 -7.09
N PRO A 95 17.99 -6.39 -7.95
CA PRO A 95 17.25 -5.97 -9.14
C PRO A 95 16.93 -7.08 -10.12
N LEU A 96 17.86 -8.02 -10.36
CA LEU A 96 17.66 -9.11 -11.32
C LEU A 96 16.60 -10.09 -10.80
N SER A 97 16.71 -10.47 -9.54
CA SER A 97 15.74 -11.32 -8.86
C SER A 97 14.35 -10.67 -8.80
N ARG A 98 14.28 -9.35 -8.58
CA ARG A 98 13.03 -8.58 -8.60
C ARG A 98 12.40 -8.63 -10.00
N PHE A 99 13.18 -8.33 -11.03
CA PHE A 99 12.72 -8.28 -12.41
C PHE A 99 12.21 -9.63 -12.92
N LEU A 100 12.97 -10.71 -12.75
CA LEU A 100 12.56 -12.06 -13.17
C LEU A 100 11.30 -12.53 -12.43
N SER A 101 11.19 -12.18 -11.14
CA SER A 101 10.02 -12.50 -10.34
C SER A 101 8.78 -11.74 -10.84
N GLU A 102 8.94 -10.49 -11.29
CA GLU A 102 7.87 -9.66 -11.84
C GLU A 102 7.42 -10.21 -13.19
N PHE A 103 8.36 -10.51 -14.09
CA PHE A 103 8.09 -11.14 -15.37
C PHE A 103 7.25 -12.42 -15.24
N ARG A 104 7.63 -13.33 -14.33
CA ARG A 104 6.84 -14.56 -14.08
C ARG A 104 5.44 -14.29 -13.55
N TYR A 105 5.23 -13.19 -12.83
CA TYR A 105 3.92 -12.81 -12.31
C TYR A 105 3.04 -12.21 -13.42
N VAL A 106 3.63 -11.40 -14.30
CA VAL A 106 2.98 -10.87 -15.51
C VAL A 106 2.61 -12.01 -16.47
N GLN A 107 3.49 -13.00 -16.65
CA GLN A 107 3.22 -14.20 -17.45
C GLN A 107 2.00 -14.99 -16.92
N ARG A 108 1.69 -14.88 -15.62
CA ARG A 108 0.49 -15.48 -15.01
C ARG A 108 -0.73 -14.56 -15.03
N GLY A 109 -0.69 -13.44 -15.75
CA GLY A 109 -1.80 -12.52 -15.96
C GLY A 109 -1.83 -11.30 -15.03
N ALA A 110 -0.80 -11.06 -14.21
CA ALA A 110 -0.74 -9.84 -13.43
C ALA A 110 -0.43 -8.63 -14.32
N THR A 111 -1.17 -7.54 -14.15
CA THR A 111 -1.04 -6.35 -15.01
C THR A 111 -0.79 -5.07 -14.23
N TRP A 112 -1.23 -4.99 -12.97
CA TRP A 112 -1.25 -3.76 -12.16
C TRP A 112 -1.87 -2.56 -12.89
N LYS A 113 -2.76 -2.80 -13.85
CA LYS A 113 -3.37 -1.79 -14.73
C LYS A 113 -4.17 -0.70 -14.00
N ASP A 114 -4.58 -0.96 -12.76
CA ASP A 114 -5.34 -0.04 -11.92
C ASP A 114 -4.43 0.85 -11.04
N SER A 115 -3.11 0.76 -11.23
CA SER A 115 -2.15 1.71 -10.66
C SER A 115 -2.37 3.08 -11.28
N LYS A 116 -2.35 4.13 -10.46
CA LYS A 116 -2.75 5.47 -10.92
C LYS A 116 -1.59 6.25 -11.53
N HIS A 117 -0.38 6.08 -11.00
CA HIS A 117 0.81 6.79 -11.45
C HIS A 117 0.64 8.32 -11.39
N ILE A 118 -0.02 8.81 -10.34
CA ILE A 118 -0.25 10.24 -10.15
C ILE A 118 1.08 10.95 -9.90
N CYS A 119 1.35 11.97 -10.71
CA CYS A 119 2.48 12.86 -10.55
C CYS A 119 2.01 14.28 -10.93
N ASN A 120 2.45 15.30 -10.20
CA ASN A 120 1.97 16.67 -10.37
C ASN A 120 0.44 16.75 -10.37
N ARG A 121 -0.21 15.99 -9.47
CA ARG A 121 -1.68 15.92 -9.31
C ARG A 121 -2.45 15.49 -10.56
N ARG A 122 -1.82 14.84 -11.55
CA ARG A 122 -2.49 14.32 -12.75
C ARG A 122 -2.11 12.87 -13.04
N LEU A 123 -2.98 12.18 -13.77
CA LEU A 123 -2.71 10.86 -14.33
C LEU A 123 -1.83 10.98 -15.58
N PRO A 124 -1.02 9.96 -15.91
CA PRO A 124 -0.28 9.93 -17.15
C PRO A 124 -1.23 9.72 -18.33
N THR A 125 -0.88 10.31 -19.46
CA THR A 125 -1.52 10.04 -20.74
C THR A 125 -1.04 8.70 -21.32
N LYS A 126 -1.79 8.13 -22.29
CA LYS A 126 -1.39 6.88 -22.96
C LYS A 126 -0.08 7.01 -23.76
N THR A 127 0.28 8.23 -24.15
CA THR A 127 1.55 8.53 -24.82
C THR A 127 2.72 8.58 -23.84
N GLU A 128 2.50 9.09 -22.64
CA GLU A 128 3.52 9.12 -21.57
C GLU A 128 3.75 7.72 -20.97
N LEU A 129 2.68 6.91 -20.87
CA LEU A 129 2.75 5.56 -20.35
C LEU A 129 2.03 4.56 -21.28
N PRO A 130 2.65 4.16 -22.39
CA PRO A 130 2.07 3.19 -23.31
C PRO A 130 2.00 1.80 -22.67
N ARG A 131 0.97 1.02 -23.03
CA ARG A 131 0.85 -0.37 -22.59
C ARG A 131 1.72 -1.27 -23.46
N CYS A 132 2.38 -2.25 -22.82
CA CYS A 132 3.15 -3.27 -23.53
C CYS A 132 2.30 -4.41 -24.12
N TYR A 133 0.99 -4.43 -23.83
CA TYR A 133 0.05 -5.45 -24.31
C TYR A 133 -1.31 -4.81 -24.59
N GLY A 134 -2.06 -5.38 -25.55
CA GLY A 134 -3.34 -4.83 -26.03
C GLY A 134 -4.51 -4.94 -25.04
N GLY A 135 -4.37 -5.79 -24.03
CA GLY A 135 -5.47 -6.22 -23.16
C GLY A 135 -5.87 -7.65 -23.47
#